data_AF-A0A3C2C5Z2-F1
#
_entry.id   AF-A0A3C2C5Z2-F1
#
_cell.length_a   1.000
_cell.length_b   1.000
_cell.length_c   1.000
_cell.angle_alpha   90.00
_cell.angle_beta   90.00
_cell.angle_gamma   90.00
#
_symmetry.space_group_name_H-M   'P 1'
#
loop_
_entity.id
_entity.type
_entity.pdbx_description
1 polymer ?
#
loop_
_entity_poly.entity_id
_entity_poly.type
_entity_poly.pdbx_seq_one_letter_code
_entity_poly.pdbx_strand_id
1 'polypeptide(L)'
;LRAGAKVRIRLAIIPDFNNSKEDFEAYAGYIDTLPGKIVAVDILPFHSYAENKYALLGRLSNYKYRDFKSLFGEDVVDLLKAIAPVARANKFECTIGGLSGVTAQSLS
;
A
#
# COMPACT_ATOMS: atom_id res chain seq x y z
N LEU A 1 19.45 -3.90 0.89
CA LEU A 1 19.46 -5.12 0.06
C LEU A 1 20.85 -5.34 -0.54
N ARG A 2 21.58 -6.38 -0.11
CA ARG A 2 22.96 -6.66 -0.60
C ARG A 2 23.02 -7.56 -1.84
N ALA A 3 21.90 -8.13 -2.29
CA ALA A 3 21.88 -9.19 -3.30
C ALA A 3 21.61 -8.72 -4.76
N GLY A 4 21.59 -7.42 -5.05
CA GLY A 4 21.38 -6.89 -6.42
C GLY A 4 19.99 -7.15 -7.04
N ALA A 5 19.09 -7.83 -6.32
CA ALA A 5 17.75 -8.17 -6.79
C ALA A 5 16.88 -6.92 -7.01
N LYS A 6 16.02 -6.99 -8.02
CA LYS A 6 14.94 -6.02 -8.26
C LYS A 6 13.83 -6.27 -7.25
N VAL A 7 13.44 -5.24 -6.50
CA VAL A 7 12.44 -5.36 -5.43
C VAL A 7 11.18 -4.57 -5.75
N ARG A 8 10.03 -5.23 -5.64
CA ARG A 8 8.71 -4.61 -5.67
C ARG A 8 8.10 -4.66 -4.27
N ILE A 9 7.81 -3.51 -3.70
CA ILE A 9 7.23 -3.36 -2.37
C ILE A 9 5.70 -3.35 -2.52
N ARG A 10 4.99 -4.03 -1.62
CA ARG A 10 3.52 -4.01 -1.54
C ARG A 10 3.12 -3.55 -0.14
N LEU A 11 2.39 -2.45 -0.06
CA LEU A 11 1.90 -1.87 1.19
C LEU A 11 0.41 -2.12 1.31
N ALA A 12 0.02 -3.10 2.14
CA ALA A 12 -1.38 -3.30 2.47
C ALA A 12 -1.81 -2.26 3.51
N ILE A 13 -2.74 -1.38 3.14
CA ILE A 13 -3.24 -0.30 3.99
C ILE A 13 -4.54 -0.73 4.63
N ILE A 14 -4.53 -0.79 5.95
CA ILE A 14 -5.59 -1.34 6.81
C ILE A 14 -6.10 -0.19 7.69
N PRO A 15 -7.43 0.07 7.68
CA PRO A 15 -8.06 1.05 8.55
C PRO A 15 -7.68 0.86 10.02
N ASP A 16 -7.46 1.97 10.73
CA ASP A 16 -7.14 2.02 12.17
C ASP A 16 -5.93 1.18 12.62
N PHE A 17 -5.09 0.77 11.67
CA PHE A 17 -3.88 -0.03 11.95
C PHE A 17 -2.63 0.63 11.41
N ASN A 18 -2.64 1.04 10.14
CA ASN A 18 -1.44 1.52 9.47
C ASN A 18 -1.77 2.55 8.36
N ASN A 19 -2.81 3.35 8.62
CA ASN A 19 -3.49 4.28 7.72
C ASN A 19 -3.58 5.70 8.29
N SER A 20 -2.58 6.13 9.07
CA SER A 20 -2.47 7.51 9.55
C SER A 20 -1.51 8.34 8.68
N LYS A 21 -1.54 9.67 8.86
CA LYS A 21 -0.58 10.56 8.19
C LYS A 21 0.85 10.24 8.64
N GLU A 22 1.03 9.99 9.93
CA GLU A 22 2.31 9.65 10.53
C GLU A 22 2.87 8.34 9.96
N ASP A 23 2.00 7.33 9.74
CA ASP A 23 2.39 6.09 9.05
C ASP A 23 2.90 6.38 7.64
N PHE A 24 2.19 7.22 6.89
CA PHE A 24 2.54 7.52 5.49
C PHE A 24 3.89 8.23 5.37
N GLU A 25 4.15 9.19 6.25
CA GLU A 25 5.44 9.88 6.34
C GLU A 25 6.55 8.90 6.73
N ALA A 26 6.29 8.00 7.68
CA ALA A 26 7.24 6.96 8.08
C ALA A 26 7.56 5.98 6.94
N TYR A 27 6.56 5.59 6.13
CA TYR A 27 6.79 4.73 4.96
C TYR A 27 7.66 5.42 3.92
N ALA A 28 7.33 6.66 3.55
CA ALA A 28 8.10 7.41 2.57
C ALA A 28 9.55 7.58 3.02
N GLY A 29 9.75 7.97 4.29
CA GLY A 29 11.08 8.11 4.89
C GLY A 29 11.85 6.80 4.89
N TYR A 30 11.24 5.69 5.31
CA TYR A 30 11.91 4.39 5.32
C TYR A 30 12.28 3.91 3.91
N ILE A 31 11.36 4.04 2.94
CA ILE A 31 11.60 3.65 1.54
C ILE A 31 12.79 4.41 0.95
N ASP A 32 12.94 5.70 1.28
CA ASP A 32 14.08 6.51 0.81
C ASP A 32 15.43 6.03 1.37
N THR A 33 15.42 5.41 2.56
CA THR A 33 16.64 4.84 3.15
C THR A 33 17.04 3.49 2.55
N LEU A 34 16.15 2.81 1.85
CA LEU A 34 16.36 1.41 1.44
C LEU A 34 17.47 1.31 0.38
N PRO A 35 18.59 0.62 0.67
CA PRO A 35 19.63 0.44 -0.32
C PRO A 35 19.24 -0.68 -1.29
N GLY A 36 19.21 -0.41 -2.60
CA GLY A 36 18.95 -1.42 -3.63
C GLY A 36 18.20 -0.90 -4.84
N LYS A 37 17.86 -1.79 -5.77
CA LYS A 37 17.05 -1.46 -6.96
C LYS A 37 15.57 -1.73 -6.67
N ILE A 38 14.92 -0.80 -5.95
CA ILE A 38 13.46 -0.77 -5.90
C ILE A 38 12.97 -0.48 -7.31
N VAL A 39 12.05 -1.30 -7.82
CA VAL A 39 11.45 -1.10 -9.15
C VAL A 39 10.04 -0.57 -9.05
N ALA A 40 9.32 -0.88 -7.98
CA ALA A 40 7.97 -0.39 -7.77
C ALA A 40 7.52 -0.48 -6.30
N VAL A 41 6.58 0.38 -5.93
CA VAL A 41 5.79 0.34 -4.69
C VAL A 41 4.31 0.31 -5.07
N ASP A 42 3.62 -0.77 -4.72
CA ASP A 42 2.18 -0.92 -4.91
C ASP A 42 1.46 -0.67 -3.57
N ILE A 43 0.61 0.34 -3.52
CA ILE A 43 -0.29 0.63 -2.39
C ILE A 43 -1.56 -0.20 -2.60
N LEU A 44 -1.90 -1.03 -1.63
CA LEU A 44 -3.03 -1.97 -1.69
C LEU A 44 -4.05 -1.59 -0.61
N PRO A 45 -5.12 -0.86 -0.96
CA PRO A 45 -6.20 -0.55 -0.04
C PRO A 45 -6.87 -1.84 0.49
N PHE A 46 -7.25 -1.85 1.76
CA PHE A 46 -8.02 -2.95 2.34
C PHE A 46 -9.35 -3.16 1.61
N HIS A 47 -9.70 -4.42 1.38
CA HIS A 47 -11.02 -4.81 0.87
C HIS A 47 -11.64 -5.88 1.78
N SER A 48 -12.93 -5.74 2.08
CA SER A 48 -13.69 -6.64 2.97
C SER A 48 -14.13 -7.95 2.31
N TYR A 49 -13.69 -8.23 1.07
CA TYR A 49 -14.12 -9.39 0.28
C TYR A 49 -13.79 -10.76 0.90
N ALA A 50 -12.90 -10.81 1.88
CA ALA A 50 -12.52 -12.05 2.55
C ALA A 50 -13.56 -12.52 3.58
N GLU A 51 -14.52 -11.70 4.00
CA GLU A 51 -15.49 -12.03 5.08
C GLU A 51 -16.22 -13.36 4.86
N ASN A 52 -16.70 -13.59 3.63
CA ASN A 52 -17.37 -14.84 3.28
C ASN A 52 -16.47 -16.07 3.49
N LYS A 53 -15.15 -15.95 3.29
CA LYS A 53 -14.21 -17.04 3.55
C LYS A 53 -14.10 -17.33 5.05
N TYR A 54 -14.11 -16.29 5.90
CA TYR A 54 -14.14 -16.47 7.35
C TYR A 54 -15.46 -17.09 7.83
N ALA A 55 -16.59 -16.73 7.21
CA ALA A 55 -17.88 -17.34 7.48
C ALA A 55 -17.90 -18.83 7.16
N LEU A 56 -17.41 -19.22 5.97
CA LEU A 56 -17.33 -20.64 5.55
C LEU A 56 -16.45 -21.50 6.47
N LEU A 57 -15.47 -20.90 7.14
CA LEU A 57 -14.58 -21.58 8.08
C LEU A 57 -15.10 -21.57 9.52
N GLY A 58 -16.31 -21.04 9.77
CA GLY A 58 -16.86 -20.91 11.13
C GLY A 58 -16.09 -19.90 12.00
N ARG A 59 -15.37 -18.96 11.39
CA ARG A 59 -14.47 -18.01 12.06
C ARG A 59 -14.97 -16.57 12.05
N LEU A 60 -16.19 -16.32 11.56
CA LEU A 60 -16.73 -14.97 11.42
C LEU A 60 -16.86 -14.23 12.77
N SER A 61 -17.16 -14.94 13.86
CA SER A 61 -17.30 -14.35 15.20
C SER A 61 -16.01 -13.74 15.75
N ASN A 62 -14.85 -14.20 15.29
CA ASN A 62 -13.54 -13.74 15.74
C ASN A 62 -12.81 -12.89 14.69
N TYR A 63 -13.45 -12.60 13.56
CA TYR A 63 -12.84 -11.79 12.51
C TYR A 63 -12.95 -10.30 12.88
N LYS A 64 -11.81 -9.69 13.25
CA LYS A 64 -11.73 -8.31 13.74
C LYS A 64 -12.24 -7.26 12.74
N TYR A 65 -12.06 -7.51 11.44
CA TYR A 65 -12.46 -6.59 10.38
C TYR A 65 -13.77 -7.02 9.71
N ARG A 66 -14.64 -7.70 10.47
CA ARG A 66 -16.00 -8.01 10.04
C ARG A 66 -16.79 -6.71 9.91
N ASP A 67 -17.59 -6.61 8.86
CA ASP A 67 -18.46 -5.47 8.55
C ASP A 67 -17.67 -4.16 8.34
N PHE A 68 -16.33 -4.23 8.19
CA PHE A 68 -15.49 -3.06 7.94
C PHE A 68 -15.66 -2.57 6.51
N LYS A 69 -15.71 -1.24 6.32
CA LYS A 69 -15.75 -0.64 5.00
C LYS A 69 -14.43 -0.87 4.27
N SER A 70 -14.52 -1.26 3.00
CA SER A 70 -13.35 -1.30 2.11
C SER A 70 -12.80 0.11 1.89
N LEU A 71 -11.48 0.21 1.77
CA LEU A 71 -10.80 1.42 1.30
C LEU A 71 -10.77 1.42 -0.24
N PHE A 72 -10.89 2.61 -0.80
CA PHE A 72 -10.79 2.88 -2.24
C PHE A 72 -9.55 3.73 -2.55
N GLY A 73 -9.32 4.01 -3.83
CA GLY A 73 -8.13 4.75 -4.24
C GLY A 73 -8.06 6.16 -3.66
N GLU A 74 -9.21 6.83 -3.56
CA GLU A 74 -9.30 8.15 -2.94
C GLU A 74 -8.86 8.14 -1.46
N ASP A 75 -9.15 7.06 -0.72
CA ASP A 75 -8.84 6.97 0.71
C ASP A 75 -7.34 6.85 1.01
N VAL A 76 -6.52 6.47 0.01
CA VAL A 76 -5.06 6.28 0.15
C VAL A 76 -4.25 7.21 -0.74
N VAL A 77 -4.90 8.21 -1.36
CA VAL A 77 -4.23 9.14 -2.29
C VAL A 77 -3.13 9.94 -1.59
N ASP A 78 -3.27 10.23 -0.30
CA ASP A 78 -2.27 10.97 0.45
C ASP A 78 -0.99 10.16 0.69
N LEU A 79 -1.09 8.84 0.80
CA LEU A 79 0.09 7.97 0.81
C LEU A 79 0.81 7.99 -0.54
N LEU A 80 0.05 7.95 -1.64
CA LEU A 80 0.64 8.09 -2.98
C LEU A 80 1.40 9.42 -3.11
N LYS A 81 0.82 10.52 -2.62
CA LYS A 81 1.48 11.84 -2.59
C LYS A 81 2.73 11.84 -1.73
N ALA A 82 2.71 11.19 -0.56
CA ALA A 82 3.86 11.10 0.34
C ALA A 82 5.03 10.33 -0.30
N ILE A 83 4.76 9.26 -1.04
CA ILE A 83 5.79 8.43 -1.68
C ILE A 83 6.27 9.04 -3.02
N ALA A 84 5.45 9.84 -3.71
CA ALA A 84 5.76 10.34 -5.04
C ALA A 84 7.12 11.09 -5.17
N PRO A 85 7.55 11.96 -4.24
CA PRO A 85 8.87 12.59 -4.29
C PRO A 85 10.02 11.57 -4.24
N VAL A 86 9.90 10.58 -3.35
CA VAL A 86 10.88 9.50 -3.17
C VAL A 86 10.96 8.62 -4.42
N ALA A 87 9.80 8.30 -5.00
CA ALA A 87 9.68 7.53 -6.24
C ALA A 87 10.38 8.21 -7.42
N ARG A 88 10.21 9.54 -7.55
CA ARG A 88 10.86 10.33 -8.61
C ARG A 88 12.38 10.39 -8.42
N ALA A 89 12.85 10.64 -7.20
CA ALA A 89 14.28 10.72 -6.90
C ALA A 89 15.00 9.38 -7.16
N ASN A 90 14.37 8.28 -6.76
CA ASN A 90 14.93 6.94 -6.84
C ASN A 90 14.51 6.16 -8.10
N LYS A 91 13.74 6.77 -9.00
CA LYS A 91 13.30 6.25 -10.31
C LYS A 91 12.59 4.88 -10.23
N PHE A 92 11.59 4.78 -9.37
CA PHE A 92 10.71 3.61 -9.28
C PHE A 92 9.23 3.99 -9.49
N GLU A 93 8.40 3.01 -9.84
CA GLU A 93 6.96 3.21 -10.03
C GLU A 93 6.21 3.22 -8.71
N CYS A 94 5.19 4.08 -8.56
CA CYS A 94 4.26 4.00 -7.43
C CYS A 94 2.82 3.95 -7.94
N THR A 95 2.05 2.98 -7.46
CA THR A 95 0.68 2.68 -7.93
C THR A 95 -0.28 2.43 -6.78
N ILE A 96 -1.57 2.71 -6.99
CA ILE A 96 -2.65 2.22 -6.11
C ILE A 96 -3.33 1.04 -6.79
N GLY A 97 -3.34 -0.13 -6.15
CA GLY A 97 -3.90 -1.38 -6.66
C GLY A 97 -2.91 -2.25 -7.46
N GLY A 98 -1.68 -1.79 -7.70
CA GLY A 98 -0.61 -2.54 -8.36
C GLY A 98 -0.52 -2.34 -9.88
N LEU A 99 -0.16 -3.41 -10.61
CA LEU A 99 0.15 -3.43 -12.05
C LEU A 99 -0.97 -2.92 -12.99
N SER A 100 -2.18 -2.71 -12.48
CA SER A 100 -3.34 -2.18 -13.24
C SER A 100 -3.92 -0.91 -12.59
N GLY A 101 -3.16 -0.28 -11.69
CA GLY A 101 -3.56 0.87 -10.87
C GLY A 101 -3.22 2.24 -11.45
N VAL A 102 -3.82 3.28 -10.89
CA VAL A 102 -3.51 4.69 -11.18
C VAL A 102 -2.04 4.95 -10.82
N THR A 103 -1.25 5.43 -11.80
CA THR A 103 0.18 5.70 -11.62
C THR A 103 0.39 7.13 -11.13
N ALA A 104 1.45 7.37 -10.34
CA ALA A 104 1.85 8.73 -9.93
C ALA A 104 2.13 9.70 -11.09
N GLN A 105 2.25 9.19 -12.33
CA GLN A 105 2.39 9.97 -13.57
C GLN A 105 1.06 10.51 -14.13
N SER A 106 -0.08 10.04 -13.61
CA SER A 106 -1.42 10.52 -14.01
C SER A 106 -1.95 11.65 -13.13
N LEU A 107 -1.22 12.02 -12.08
CA LEU A 107 -1.47 13.20 -11.25
C LEU A 107 -0.67 14.38 -11.83
N SER A 108 -1.12 14.90 -12.97
CA SER A 108 -0.67 16.17 -13.58
C SER A 108 -1.62 17.29 -13.22
#